data_AF-A0A3M1MF51-F1
#
_entry.id   AF-A0A3M1MF51-F1
#
_cell.length_a   1.000
_cell.length_b   1.000
_cell.length_c   1.000
_cell.angle_alpha   90.00
_cell.angle_beta   90.00
_cell.angle_gamma   90.00
#
_symmetry.space_group_name_H-M   'P 1'
#
loop_
_entity.id
_entity.type
_entity.pdbx_description
1 polymer ?
#
loop_
_entity_poly.entity_id
_entity_poly.type
_entity_poly.pdbx_seq_one_letter_code
_entity_poly.pdbx_strand_id
1 'polypeptide(L)'
;MPSIIDPNTTYVDDLPGIWAPVQWETTPEEAEQELMEQARASLLWVIDAPEAALRLFLDETDIERAYEPPPGYDPEQQGEWDYDLLTFQFKRRISLRHMERQTDYLLVLYDVEGLGTWSVEITPTSVVIEKI
;
A
#
# COMPACT_ATOMS: atom_id res chain seq x y z
N MET A 1 12.18 -19.68 27.79
CA MET A 1 11.67 -20.83 27.00
C MET A 1 11.08 -20.25 25.72
N PRO A 2 11.53 -20.62 24.52
CA PRO A 2 10.87 -20.16 23.31
C PRO A 2 9.53 -20.87 23.21
N SER A 3 8.44 -20.12 23.42
CA SER A 3 7.08 -20.59 23.15
C SER A 3 6.93 -20.71 21.64
N ILE A 4 6.57 -21.90 21.17
CA ILE A 4 6.16 -22.12 19.78
C ILE A 4 4.89 -21.29 19.57
N ILE A 5 5.00 -20.23 18.78
CA ILE A 5 3.87 -19.37 18.42
C ILE A 5 3.10 -20.10 17.31
N ASP A 6 1.82 -20.37 17.55
CA ASP A 6 0.93 -20.94 16.54
C ASP A 6 0.34 -19.80 15.68
N PRO A 7 0.67 -19.73 14.38
CA PRO A 7 0.26 -18.64 13.51
C PRO A 7 -1.26 -18.60 13.24
N ASN A 8 -2.01 -19.65 13.57
CA ASN A 8 -3.46 -19.70 13.34
C ASN A 8 -4.29 -19.19 14.52
N THR A 9 -3.67 -18.98 15.69
CA THR A 9 -4.37 -18.67 16.94
C THR A 9 -3.86 -17.39 17.61
N THR A 10 -2.86 -16.72 17.02
CA THR A 10 -2.30 -15.49 17.55
C THR A 10 -3.07 -14.28 17.03
N TYR A 11 -3.58 -13.45 17.95
CA TYR A 11 -4.25 -12.20 17.61
C TYR A 11 -3.21 -11.14 17.23
N VAL A 12 -3.47 -10.35 16.19
CA VAL A 12 -2.46 -9.44 15.61
C VAL A 12 -1.98 -8.38 16.59
N ASP A 13 -2.84 -7.93 17.51
CA ASP A 13 -2.49 -6.95 18.54
C ASP A 13 -1.57 -7.53 19.65
N ASP A 14 -1.50 -8.86 19.75
CA ASP A 14 -0.60 -9.56 20.68
C ASP A 14 0.79 -9.83 20.06
N LEU A 15 0.95 -9.54 18.77
CA LEU A 15 2.23 -9.58 18.09
C LEU A 15 2.96 -8.23 18.26
N PRO A 16 4.27 -8.22 18.58
CA PRO A 16 5.04 -6.99 18.48
C PRO A 16 4.98 -6.49 17.02
N GLY A 17 4.42 -5.29 16.83
CA GLY A 17 4.06 -4.74 15.51
C GLY A 17 5.21 -4.56 14.51
N ILE A 18 6.45 -4.78 14.93
CA ILE A 18 7.61 -4.93 14.05
C ILE A 18 8.36 -6.18 14.51
N TRP A 19 8.15 -7.29 13.80
CA TRP A 19 8.98 -8.46 13.96
C TRP A 19 10.21 -8.29 13.07
N ALA A 20 11.29 -7.77 13.63
CA ALA A 20 12.63 -7.98 13.07
C ALA A 20 13.19 -9.21 13.80
N PRO A 21 12.97 -10.46 13.32
CA PRO A 21 13.73 -11.58 13.85
C PRO A 21 15.22 -11.22 13.73
N VAL A 22 16.03 -11.60 14.72
CA VAL A 22 17.48 -11.54 14.60
C VAL A 22 17.84 -12.34 13.36
N GLN A 23 18.08 -11.65 12.24
CA GLN A 23 18.35 -12.30 10.96
C GLN A 23 19.69 -13.02 11.10
N TRP A 24 19.65 -14.35 11.01
CA TRP A 24 20.79 -15.14 10.56
C TRP A 24 21.22 -14.62 9.17
N GLU A 25 22.43 -14.99 8.72
CA GLU A 25 22.93 -14.62 7.38
C GLU A 25 21.86 -14.81 6.30
N THR A 26 21.22 -13.72 5.87
CA THR A 26 20.19 -13.70 4.84
C THR A 26 20.88 -13.83 3.49
N THR A 27 20.34 -14.67 2.62
CA THR A 27 20.79 -14.68 1.22
C THR A 27 20.40 -13.36 0.54
N PRO A 28 21.10 -12.95 -0.53
CA PRO A 28 20.73 -11.74 -1.27
C PRO A 28 19.28 -11.74 -1.77
N GLU A 29 18.76 -12.91 -2.12
CA GLU A 29 17.39 -13.11 -2.62
C GLU A 29 16.35 -12.89 -1.52
N GLU A 30 16.59 -13.43 -0.33
CA GLU A 30 15.71 -13.22 0.84
C GLU A 30 15.73 -11.76 1.29
N ALA A 31 16.90 -11.11 1.29
CA ALA A 31 17.01 -9.70 1.63
C ALA A 31 16.24 -8.80 0.64
N GLU A 32 16.26 -9.14 -0.66
CA GLU A 32 15.45 -8.44 -1.67
C GLU A 32 13.96 -8.66 -1.45
N GLN A 33 13.53 -9.88 -1.14
CA GLN A 33 12.13 -10.18 -0.87
C GLN A 33 11.62 -9.42 0.35
N GLU A 34 12.34 -9.44 1.46
CA GLU A 34 11.96 -8.72 2.69
C GLU A 34 11.85 -7.20 2.44
N LEU A 35 12.80 -6.63 1.68
CA LEU A 35 12.75 -5.22 1.30
C LEU A 35 11.50 -4.89 0.49
N MET A 36 11.14 -5.75 -0.47
CA MET A 36 9.93 -5.59 -1.27
C MET A 36 8.66 -5.71 -0.43
N GLU A 37 8.63 -6.64 0.54
CA GLU A 37 7.50 -6.81 1.45
C GLU A 37 7.32 -5.59 2.38
N GLN A 38 8.42 -5.07 2.92
CA GLN A 38 8.42 -3.87 3.74
C GLN A 38 8.01 -2.63 2.95
N ALA A 39 8.53 -2.46 1.73
CA ALA A 39 8.16 -1.37 0.85
C ALA A 39 6.67 -1.42 0.47
N ARG A 40 6.13 -2.61 0.20
CA ARG A 40 4.70 -2.81 -0.09
C ARG A 40 3.84 -2.43 1.12
N ALA A 41 4.20 -2.89 2.31
CA ALA A 41 3.48 -2.53 3.54
C ALA A 41 3.53 -1.02 3.81
N SER A 42 4.69 -0.40 3.59
CA SER A 42 4.88 1.06 3.74
C SER A 42 4.01 1.83 2.74
N LEU A 43 3.97 1.40 1.47
CA LEU A 43 3.13 2.03 0.45
C LEU A 43 1.64 1.91 0.76
N LEU A 44 1.17 0.76 1.26
CA LEU A 44 -0.22 0.59 1.68
C LEU A 44 -0.56 1.44 2.92
N TRP A 45 0.41 1.70 3.79
CA TRP A 45 0.22 2.51 4.99
C TRP A 45 0.08 4.02 4.70
N VAL A 46 0.78 4.52 3.68
CA VAL A 46 0.81 5.97 3.39
C VAL A 46 -0.33 6.46 2.50
N ILE A 47 -1.00 5.57 1.77
CA ILE A 47 -2.15 5.94 0.92
C ILE A 47 -3.43 6.12 1.72
N ASP A 48 -4.42 6.78 1.13
CA ASP A 48 -5.73 6.96 1.74
C ASP A 48 -6.42 5.60 1.99
N ALA A 49 -7.08 5.47 3.14
CA ALA A 49 -7.73 4.22 3.56
C ALA A 49 -8.72 3.62 2.52
N PRO A 50 -9.54 4.40 1.79
CA PRO A 50 -10.38 3.85 0.72
C PRO A 50 -9.58 3.23 -0.43
N GLU A 51 -8.45 3.82 -0.82
CA GLU A 51 -7.58 3.23 -1.86
C GLU A 51 -6.92 1.96 -1.34
N ALA A 52 -6.41 1.96 -0.11
CA ALA A 52 -5.84 0.76 0.51
C ALA A 52 -6.85 -0.40 0.55
N ALA A 53 -8.09 -0.12 0.96
CA ALA A 53 -9.16 -1.11 0.97
C ALA A 53 -9.47 -1.64 -0.44
N LEU A 54 -9.52 -0.77 -1.45
CA LEU A 54 -9.74 -1.18 -2.84
C LEU A 54 -8.59 -2.05 -3.37
N ARG A 55 -7.33 -1.67 -3.10
CA ARG A 55 -6.15 -2.46 -3.50
C ARG A 55 -6.16 -3.85 -2.89
N LEU A 56 -6.45 -3.95 -1.59
CA LEU A 56 -6.57 -5.23 -0.89
C LEU A 56 -7.73 -6.06 -1.43
N PHE A 57 -8.87 -5.43 -1.73
CA PHE A 57 -10.04 -6.12 -2.29
C PHE A 57 -9.78 -6.70 -3.68
N LEU A 58 -9.00 -6.00 -4.52
CA LEU A 58 -8.67 -6.42 -5.89
C LEU A 58 -7.37 -7.24 -5.99
N ASP A 59 -6.66 -7.45 -4.88
CA ASP A 59 -5.30 -8.00 -4.85
C ASP A 59 -4.28 -7.19 -5.70
N GLU A 60 -4.49 -5.87 -5.79
CA GLU A 60 -3.67 -4.93 -6.56
C GLU A 60 -2.64 -4.22 -5.66
N THR A 61 -1.87 -5.03 -4.93
CA THR A 61 -0.86 -4.58 -3.95
C THR A 61 0.58 -4.71 -4.43
N ASP A 62 0.79 -5.27 -5.63
CA ASP A 62 2.11 -5.43 -6.21
C ASP A 62 2.80 -4.09 -6.44
N ILE A 63 4.11 -4.07 -6.15
CA ILE A 63 4.96 -2.90 -6.29
C ILE A 63 6.16 -3.18 -7.20
N GLU A 64 6.74 -2.11 -7.70
CA GLU A 64 7.99 -2.11 -8.47
C GLU A 64 8.88 -0.96 -8.04
N ARG A 65 10.16 -1.03 -8.40
CA ARG A 65 11.10 0.07 -8.17
C ARG A 65 10.82 1.20 -9.15
N ALA A 66 10.77 2.42 -8.62
CA ALA A 66 10.74 3.63 -9.40
C ALA A 66 12.15 4.26 -9.38
N TYR A 67 12.71 4.49 -10.56
CA TYR A 67 14.04 5.09 -10.72
C TYR A 67 13.97 6.55 -11.18
N GLU A 68 12.79 6.97 -11.62
CA GLU A 68 12.53 8.30 -12.14
C GLU A 68 11.77 9.13 -11.10
N PRO A 69 11.95 10.46 -11.11
CA PRO A 69 11.15 11.34 -10.27
C PRO A 69 9.66 11.18 -10.56
N PRO A 70 8.79 11.34 -9.54
CA PRO A 70 7.36 11.21 -9.73
C PRO A 70 6.81 12.28 -10.69
N PRO A 71 5.67 12.03 -11.37
CA PRO A 71 5.04 13.02 -12.22
C PRO A 71 4.77 14.33 -11.50
N GLY A 72 5.26 15.45 -12.06
CA GLY A 72 5.12 16.78 -11.46
C GLY A 72 6.20 17.17 -10.46
N TYR A 73 7.27 16.36 -10.31
CA TYR A 73 8.48 16.77 -9.60
C TYR A 73 9.09 18.02 -10.23
N ASP A 74 9.42 19.01 -9.40
CA ASP A 74 10.01 20.28 -9.83
C ASP A 74 11.41 20.42 -9.22
N PRO A 75 12.48 20.20 -10.00
CA PRO A 75 13.85 20.27 -9.49
C PRO A 75 14.26 21.64 -8.94
N GLU A 76 13.64 22.73 -9.44
CA GLU A 76 13.97 24.08 -8.97
C GLU A 76 13.43 24.33 -7.55
N GLN A 77 12.32 23.69 -7.19
CA GLN A 77 11.69 23.83 -5.87
C GLN A 77 12.05 22.72 -4.89
N GLN A 78 12.33 21.52 -5.40
CA GLN A 78 12.47 20.28 -4.61
C GLN A 78 13.91 19.76 -4.56
N GLY A 79 14.84 20.43 -5.25
CA GLY A 79 16.23 20.01 -5.38
C GLY A 79 16.45 19.08 -6.57
N GLU A 80 17.71 18.75 -6.86
CA GLU A 80 18.01 17.75 -7.88
C GLU A 80 17.58 16.36 -7.40
N TRP A 81 16.99 15.58 -8.31
CA TRP A 81 16.63 14.20 -8.01
C TRP A 81 17.90 13.35 -7.83
N ASP A 82 17.99 12.66 -6.71
CA ASP A 82 19.08 11.73 -6.44
C ASP A 82 18.74 10.35 -7.00
N TYR A 83 19.48 9.95 -8.04
CA TYR A 83 19.30 8.66 -8.72
C TYR A 83 19.77 7.45 -7.90
N ASP A 84 20.48 7.68 -6.80
CA ASP A 84 20.84 6.62 -5.86
C ASP A 84 19.71 6.32 -4.86
N LEU A 85 18.61 7.09 -4.90
CA LEU A 85 17.42 6.82 -4.09
C LEU A 85 16.72 5.54 -4.57
N LEU A 86 16.48 4.65 -3.61
CA LEU A 86 15.61 3.50 -3.83
C LEU A 86 14.17 3.91 -3.55
N THR A 87 13.38 4.08 -4.61
CA THR A 87 11.95 4.41 -4.48
C THR A 87 11.08 3.30 -5.06
N PHE A 88 9.83 3.24 -4.61
CA PHE A 88 8.88 2.19 -4.96
C PHE A 88 7.53 2.80 -5.32
N GLN A 89 6.82 2.15 -6.23
CA GLN A 89 5.45 2.51 -6.62
C GLN A 89 4.61 1.26 -6.84
N PHE A 90 3.28 1.41 -6.80
CA PHE A 90 2.39 0.32 -7.20
C PHE A 90 2.49 0.07 -8.70
N LYS A 91 2.55 -1.22 -9.10
CA LYS A 91 2.59 -1.60 -10.52
C LYS A 91 1.34 -1.17 -11.26
N ARG A 92 0.16 -1.39 -10.65
CA ARG A 92 -1.10 -0.95 -11.23
C ARG A 92 -1.48 0.42 -10.73
N ARG A 93 -1.70 1.32 -11.69
CA ARG A 93 -2.16 2.66 -11.40
C ARG A 93 -3.65 2.65 -11.03
N ILE A 94 -3.93 3.31 -9.91
CA ILE A 94 -5.29 3.67 -9.50
C ILE A 94 -5.31 5.20 -9.48
N SER A 95 -6.31 5.80 -10.12
CA SER A 95 -6.44 7.26 -10.19
C SER A 95 -7.77 7.69 -9.61
N LEU A 96 -7.74 8.66 -8.70
CA LEU A 96 -8.94 9.29 -8.17
C LEU A 96 -9.68 10.05 -9.28
N ARG A 97 -10.96 9.71 -9.51
CA ARG A 97 -11.84 10.37 -10.48
C ARG A 97 -12.77 11.37 -9.81
N HIS A 98 -13.36 10.98 -8.69
CA HIS A 98 -14.32 11.79 -7.97
C HIS A 98 -14.29 11.46 -6.49
N MET A 99 -14.54 12.47 -5.66
CA MET A 99 -14.69 12.30 -4.22
C MET A 99 -15.80 13.23 -3.74
N GLU A 100 -16.77 12.65 -3.04
CA GLU A 100 -17.79 13.38 -2.31
C GLU A 100 -17.68 13.03 -0.83
N ARG A 101 -17.46 14.04 0.01
CA ARG A 101 -17.33 13.87 1.46
C ARG A 101 -18.36 14.72 2.18
N GLN A 102 -19.14 14.07 3.02
CA GLN A 102 -20.08 14.69 3.96
C GLN A 102 -19.75 14.20 5.39
N THR A 103 -20.52 14.66 6.39
CA THR A 103 -20.27 14.34 7.80
C THR A 103 -20.23 12.84 8.07
N ASP A 104 -21.20 12.10 7.52
CA ASP A 104 -21.39 10.67 7.76
C ASP A 104 -21.41 9.86 6.46
N TYR A 105 -20.71 10.36 5.44
CA TYR A 105 -20.71 9.76 4.11
C TYR A 105 -19.43 10.10 3.36
N LEU A 106 -18.83 9.11 2.74
CA LEU A 106 -17.75 9.28 1.77
C LEU A 106 -18.03 8.40 0.57
N LEU A 107 -18.09 9.00 -0.61
CA LEU A 107 -18.06 8.30 -1.89
C LEU A 107 -16.76 8.65 -2.59
N VAL A 108 -16.03 7.62 -3.01
CA VAL A 108 -14.83 7.77 -3.82
C VAL A 108 -14.97 6.95 -5.08
N LEU A 109 -14.76 7.57 -6.24
CA LEU A 109 -14.69 6.88 -7.52
C LEU A 109 -13.24 6.81 -7.97
N TYR A 110 -12.77 5.60 -8.22
CA TYR A 110 -11.44 5.32 -8.73
C TYR A 110 -11.52 4.76 -10.15
N ASP A 111 -10.60 5.20 -11.00
CA ASP A 111 -10.31 4.52 -12.26
C ASP A 111 -9.09 3.63 -12.07
N VAL A 112 -9.32 2.33 -12.22
CA VAL A 112 -8.30 1.30 -12.03
C VAL A 112 -7.86 0.83 -13.41
N GLU A 113 -6.58 1.01 -13.71
CA GLU A 113 -6.01 0.71 -15.02
C GLU A 113 -6.32 -0.74 -15.43
N GLY A 114 -7.02 -0.93 -16.55
CA GLY A 114 -7.41 -2.24 -17.07
C GLY A 114 -8.56 -2.95 -16.31
N LEU A 115 -9.03 -2.42 -15.18
CA LEU A 115 -10.14 -3.01 -14.39
C LEU A 115 -11.42 -2.15 -14.39
N GLY A 116 -11.35 -0.91 -14.90
CA GLY A 116 -12.49 -0.02 -15.06
C GLY A 116 -12.72 0.87 -13.83
N THR A 117 -13.91 1.44 -13.72
CA THR A 117 -14.27 2.34 -12.63
C THR A 117 -14.84 1.58 -11.44
N TRP A 118 -14.40 1.94 -10.24
CA TRP A 118 -14.82 1.36 -8.98
C TRP A 118 -15.28 2.44 -8.02
N SER A 119 -16.36 2.18 -7.28
CA SER A 119 -16.76 2.99 -6.14
C SER A 119 -16.33 2.37 -4.83
N VAL A 120 -15.96 3.24 -3.90
CA VAL A 120 -15.83 2.93 -2.48
C VAL A 120 -16.76 3.89 -1.75
N GLU A 121 -17.82 3.34 -1.17
CA GLU A 121 -18.78 4.07 -0.34
C GLU A 121 -18.58 3.70 1.12
N ILE A 122 -18.44 4.71 1.99
CA ILE A 122 -18.23 4.54 3.42
C ILE A 122 -19.29 5.35 4.17
N THR A 123 -20.02 4.64 5.05
CA THR A 123 -20.96 5.21 6.02
C THR A 123 -20.53 4.80 7.44
N PRO A 124 -21.11 5.34 8.52
CA PRO A 124 -20.83 4.89 9.88
C PRO A 124 -21.09 3.41 10.13
N THR A 125 -21.90 2.75 9.29
CA THR A 125 -22.35 1.38 9.49
C THR A 125 -21.87 0.39 8.43
N SER A 126 -21.31 0.86 7.33
CA SER A 126 -20.98 0.00 6.18
C SER A 126 -19.86 0.58 5.33
N VAL A 127 -19.12 -0.34 4.69
CA VAL A 127 -18.23 -0.07 3.57
C VAL A 127 -18.71 -0.91 2.39
N VAL A 128 -18.94 -0.28 1.25
CA VAL A 128 -19.35 -0.93 0.01
C VAL A 128 -18.30 -0.65 -1.05
N ILE A 129 -17.78 -1.71 -1.67
CA ILE A 129 -16.84 -1.64 -2.79
C ILE A 129 -17.48 -2.36 -3.96
N GLU A 130 -17.68 -1.65 -5.07
CA GLU A 130 -18.30 -2.22 -6.26
C GLU A 130 -17.74 -1.64 -7.55
N LYS A 131 -17.89 -2.41 -8.63
CA LYS A 131 -17.52 -1.98 -9.97
C LYS A 131 -18.71 -1.28 -10.63
N ILE A 132 -18.46 -0.14 -11.27
CA ILE A 132 -19.46 0.66 -11.99
C ILE A 132 -19.23 0.59 -13.49
#